data_AF-A0A367LW49-F1
#
_entry.id   AF-A0A367LW49-F1
#
_cell.length_a   1.000
_cell.length_b   1.000
_cell.length_c   1.000
_cell.angle_alpha   90.00
_cell.angle_beta   90.00
_cell.angle_gamma   90.00
#
_symmetry.space_group_name_H-M   'P 1'
#
loop_
_entity.id
_entity.type
_entity.pdbx_description
1 polymer ?
#
loop_
_entity_poly.entity_id
_entity_poly.type
_entity_poly.pdbx_seq_one_letter_code
_entity_poly.pdbx_strand_id
1 'polypeptide(L)'
;VEAMQRGLPAMGSDIPVFREIGGEFMAYFDLADPQTLANLVTRFEATGEFPAERPVGEWRWIGWHEASRQLIARILLALGKAPAHGEAVHADCG
;
A
#
# COMPACT_ATOMS: atom_id res chain seq x y z
N VAL A 1 7.73 -0.47 7.43
CA VAL A 1 7.42 0.95 7.18
C VAL A 1 8.51 1.87 7.75
N GLU A 2 8.84 1.80 9.04
CA GLU A 2 9.83 2.70 9.68
C GLU A 2 11.21 2.70 9.02
N ALA A 3 11.75 1.53 8.65
CA ALA A 3 13.03 1.42 7.93
C ALA A 3 13.00 2.22 6.61
N MET A 4 11.97 2.00 5.79
CA MET A 4 11.82 2.68 4.50
C MET A 4 11.59 4.18 4.65
N GLN A 5 10.90 4.63 5.72
CA GLN A 5 10.75 6.06 6.04
C GLN A 5 12.10 6.72 6.37
N ARG A 6 13.06 5.95 6.88
CA ARG A 6 14.43 6.39 7.15
C ARG A 6 15.38 6.18 5.96
N GLY A 7 14.85 5.81 4.79
CA GLY A 7 15.63 5.54 3.58
C GLY A 7 16.39 4.22 3.61
N LEU A 8 16.02 3.29 4.50
CA LEU A 8 16.63 1.97 4.58
C LEU A 8 15.77 0.96 3.81
N PRO A 9 16.36 0.15 2.92
CA PRO A 9 15.62 -0.86 2.20
C PRO A 9 15.15 -1.97 3.16
N ALA A 10 14.07 -2.67 2.80
CA ALA A 10 13.44 -3.67 3.65
C ALA A 10 13.09 -4.93 2.87
N MET A 11 13.16 -6.09 3.53
CA MET A 11 12.64 -7.36 3.05
C MET A 11 11.40 -7.70 3.87
N GLY A 12 10.31 -8.10 3.22
CA GLY A 12 9.03 -8.40 3.88
C GLY A 12 8.42 -9.70 3.39
N SER A 13 7.53 -10.28 4.18
CA SER A 13 6.73 -11.42 3.73
C SER A 13 5.85 -11.04 2.53
N ASP A 14 5.67 -11.97 1.60
CA ASP A 14 4.79 -11.78 0.45
C ASP A 14 3.31 -11.87 0.85
N ILE A 15 2.81 -10.79 1.44
CA ILE A 15 1.41 -10.63 1.85
C ILE A 15 0.82 -9.37 1.22
N PRO A 16 -0.50 -9.33 0.95
CA PRO A 16 -1.14 -8.21 0.24
C PRO A 16 -0.84 -6.84 0.87
N VAL A 17 -0.91 -6.73 2.20
CA VAL A 17 -0.65 -5.47 2.92
C VAL A 17 0.78 -4.95 2.72
N PHE A 18 1.78 -5.82 2.59
CA PHE A 18 3.16 -5.38 2.34
C PHE A 18 3.38 -5.03 0.87
N ARG A 19 2.67 -5.66 -0.06
CA ARG A 19 2.69 -5.24 -1.47
C ARG A 19 2.05 -3.87 -1.68
N GLU A 20 0.98 -3.56 -0.95
CA GLU A 20 0.38 -2.21 -0.97
C GLU A 20 1.33 -1.14 -0.44
N ILE A 21 2.11 -1.47 0.60
CA ILE A 21 3.02 -0.53 1.27
C ILE A 21 4.34 -0.37 0.51
N GLY A 22 4.99 -1.50 0.23
CA GLY A 22 6.35 -1.57 -0.28
C GLY A 22 6.42 -1.50 -1.80
N GLY A 23 5.40 -1.98 -2.51
CA GLY A 23 5.38 -2.08 -3.97
C GLY A 23 6.71 -2.60 -4.53
N GLU A 24 7.24 -1.87 -5.51
CA GLU A 24 8.51 -2.12 -6.21
C GLU A 24 9.76 -1.78 -5.37
N PHE A 25 9.59 -1.18 -4.18
CA PHE A 25 10.67 -0.64 -3.34
C PHE A 25 11.07 -1.57 -2.19
N MET A 26 10.41 -2.72 -2.07
CA MET A 26 10.66 -3.74 -1.04
C MET A 26 10.93 -5.08 -1.73
N ALA A 27 11.81 -5.89 -1.16
CA ALA A 27 11.98 -7.27 -1.58
C ALA A 27 11.03 -8.19 -0.81
N TYR A 28 10.49 -9.22 -1.46
CA TYR A 28 9.52 -10.12 -0.85
C TYR A 28 10.01 -11.56 -0.77
N PHE A 29 9.69 -12.24 0.33
CA PHE A 29 9.96 -13.66 0.53
C PHE A 29 8.68 -14.42 0.86
N ASP A 30 8.65 -15.70 0.51
CA ASP A 30 7.51 -16.58 0.77
C ASP A 30 7.55 -17.09 2.21
N LEU A 31 6.40 -17.04 2.90
CA LEU A 31 6.24 -17.60 4.25
C LEU A 31 6.16 -19.12 4.24
N ALA A 32 5.73 -19.73 3.13
CA ALA A 32 5.69 -21.17 2.95
C ALA A 32 7.06 -21.77 2.60
N ASP A 33 8.00 -20.95 2.14
CA ASP A 33 9.37 -21.36 1.80
C ASP A 33 10.42 -20.42 2.42
N PRO A 34 10.90 -20.73 3.64
CA PRO A 34 11.94 -19.95 4.33
C PRO A 34 13.26 -19.82 3.55
N GLN A 35 13.54 -20.72 2.60
CA GLN A 35 14.75 -20.66 1.79
C GLN A 35 14.76 -19.40 0.90
N THR A 36 13.58 -18.88 0.53
CA THR A 36 13.47 -17.64 -0.25
C THR A 36 14.07 -16.44 0.47
N LEU A 37 13.84 -16.30 1.78
CA LEU A 37 14.46 -15.24 2.60
C LEU A 37 15.97 -15.43 2.70
N ALA A 38 16.44 -16.64 2.97
CA ALA A 38 17.87 -16.94 3.07
C ALA A 38 18.60 -16.55 1.77
N ASN A 39 18.01 -16.88 0.62
CA ASN A 39 18.57 -16.52 -0.69
C ASN A 39 18.67 -15.00 -0.90
N LEU A 40 17.67 -14.22 -0.47
CA LEU A 40 17.70 -12.76 -0.55
C LEU A 40 18.84 -12.17 0.29
N VAL A 41 19.01 -12.66 1.53
CA VAL A 41 20.06 -12.20 2.44
C VAL A 41 21.44 -12.56 1.88
N THR A 42 21.66 -13.82 1.52
CA THR A 42 22.95 -14.27 0.98
C THR A 42 23.33 -13.54 -0.31
N ARG A 43 22.36 -13.30 -1.21
CA ARG A 43 22.62 -12.51 -2.42
C ARG A 43 23.04 -11.08 -2.07
N PHE A 44 22.31 -10.42 -1.17
CA PHE A 44 22.62 -9.06 -0.77
C PHE A 44 24.01 -8.94 -0.11
N GLU A 45 24.38 -9.90 0.73
CA GLU A 45 25.73 -9.95 1.34
C GLU A 45 26.82 -10.17 0.29
N ALA A 46 26.56 -10.99 -0.72
CA ALA A 46 27.53 -11.30 -1.77
C ALA A 46 27.72 -10.16 -2.78
N THR A 47 26.66 -9.42 -3.13
CA THR A 47 26.71 -8.38 -4.18
C THR A 47 26.77 -6.96 -3.63
N GLY A 48 26.31 -6.72 -2.41
CA GLY A 48 26.05 -5.39 -1.87
C GLY A 48 24.85 -4.67 -2.51
N GLU A 49 24.12 -5.34 -3.42
CA GLU A 49 22.99 -4.77 -4.14
C GLU A 49 21.67 -5.26 -3.56
N PHE A 50 20.81 -4.33 -3.15
CA PHE A 50 19.53 -4.68 -2.55
C PHE A 50 18.54 -5.20 -3.61
N PRO A 51 17.86 -6.34 -3.40
CA PRO A 51 17.03 -6.98 -4.42
C PRO A 51 15.61 -6.41 -4.52
N ALA A 52 15.48 -5.09 -4.70
CA ALA A 52 14.22 -4.42 -5.04
C ALA A 52 14.27 -3.88 -6.48
N GLU A 53 13.11 -3.75 -7.12
CA GLU A 53 13.02 -3.22 -8.49
C GLU A 53 13.38 -1.73 -8.54
N ARG A 54 13.07 -1.00 -7.47
CA ARG A 54 13.35 0.43 -7.35
C ARG A 54 14.07 0.79 -6.05
N PRO A 55 14.92 1.83 -6.06
CA PRO A 55 15.64 2.26 -4.88
C PRO A 55 14.69 2.89 -3.86
N VAL A 56 14.85 2.51 -2.59
CA VAL A 56 14.02 3.01 -1.49
C VAL A 56 14.04 4.55 -1.34
N GLY A 57 15.06 5.25 -1.83
CA GLY A 57 15.14 6.72 -1.79
C GLY A 57 14.04 7.43 -2.58
N GLU A 58 13.47 6.75 -3.58
CA GLU A 58 12.34 7.22 -4.38
C GLU A 58 10.99 6.87 -3.76
N TRP A 59 10.95 5.98 -2.76
CA TRP A 59 9.72 5.61 -2.09
C TRP A 59 9.14 6.79 -1.32
N ARG A 60 7.81 6.92 -1.38
CA ARG A 60 7.05 7.97 -0.70
C ARG A 60 5.84 7.35 -0.04
N TRP A 61 5.87 7.27 1.29
CA TRP A 61 4.68 6.95 2.06
C TRP A 61 3.74 8.15 2.09
N ILE A 62 2.43 7.91 1.97
CA ILE A 62 1.46 8.96 2.25
C ILE A 62 1.46 9.27 3.75
N GLY A 63 1.73 10.53 4.09
CA GLY A 63 1.60 11.00 5.47
C GLY A 63 0.12 11.06 5.91
N TRP A 64 -0.11 11.21 7.21
CA TRP A 64 -1.46 11.32 7.78
C TRP A 64 -2.28 12.46 7.17
N HIS A 65 -1.61 13.59 6.89
CA HIS A 65 -2.22 14.74 6.22
C HIS A 65 -2.72 14.40 4.82
N GLU A 66 -1.93 13.66 4.04
CA GLU A 66 -2.29 13.26 2.68
C GLU A 66 -3.41 12.22 2.68
N ALA A 67 -3.33 11.22 3.58
CA ALA A 67 -4.40 10.25 3.78
C ALA A 67 -5.75 10.93 4.12
N SER A 68 -5.71 11.95 4.98
CA SER A 68 -6.89 12.75 5.33
C SER A 68 -7.45 13.54 4.17
N ARG A 69 -6.58 14.17 3.37
CA ARG A 69 -7.02 14.85 2.14
C ARG A 69 -7.68 13.89 1.17
N GLN A 70 -7.13 12.70 0.98
CA GLN A 70 -7.71 11.68 0.11
C GLN A 70 -9.06 11.18 0.62
N LEU A 71 -9.18 10.98 1.95
CA LEU A 71 -10.46 10.61 2.57
C LEU A 71 -11.52 11.68 2.33
N ILE A 72 -11.23 12.95 2.66
CA ILE A 72 -12.14 14.08 2.46
C ILE A 72 -12.53 14.21 0.98
N ALA A 73 -11.55 14.14 0.06
CA ALA A 73 -11.80 14.25 -1.37
C ALA A 73 -12.74 13.14 -1.87
N ARG A 74 -12.57 11.90 -1.40
CA ARG A 74 -13.44 10.78 -1.75
C ARG A 74 -14.86 10.94 -1.20
N ILE A 75 -15.00 11.45 0.03
CA ILE A 75 -16.33 11.76 0.61
C ILE A 75 -17.05 12.82 -0.22
N LEU A 76 -16.38 13.93 -0.54
CA LEU A 76 -16.99 15.01 -1.35
C LEU A 76 -17.39 14.53 -2.74
N LEU A 77 -16.56 13.70 -3.39
CA LEU A 77 -16.88 13.09 -4.68
C LEU A 77 -18.10 12.16 -4.59
N ALA A 78 -18.23 11.36 -3.53
CA ALA A 78 -19.38 10.48 -3.35
C ALA A 78 -20.67 11.28 -3.14
N LEU A 79 -20.62 12.36 -2.35
CA LEU A 79 -21.77 13.24 -2.13
C LEU A 79 -22.22 13.96 -3.40
N GLY A 80 -21.28 14.41 -4.25
CA GLY A 80 -21.59 15.04 -5.54
C GLY A 80 -22.11 14.06 -6.60
N LYS A 81 -21.92 12.74 -6.41
CA LYS A 81 -22.39 11.68 -7.30
C LYS A 81 -23.64 10.99 -6.80
N ALA A 82 -24.13 11.32 -5.60
CA ALA A 82 -25.34 10.71 -5.08
C ALA A 82 -26.50 10.99 -6.05
N PRO A 83 -27.13 9.96 -6.66
CA PRO A 83 -28.37 10.19 -7.36
C PRO A 83 -29.38 10.73 -6.34
N ALA A 84 -30.16 11.73 -6.74
CA ALA A 84 -31.31 12.16 -5.95
C ALA A 84 -32.21 10.93 -5.77
N HIS A 85 -32.12 10.27 -4.61
CA HIS A 85 -33.03 9.19 -4.29
C HIS A 85 -34.43 9.80 -4.26
N GLY A 86 -35.26 9.31 -5.18
CA GLY A 86 -36.50 9.91 -5.62
C GLY A 86 -37.52 10.18 -4.50
N GLU A 87 -38.43 11.08 -4.85
CA GLU A 87 -39.64 11.42 -4.12
C GLU A 87 -40.29 10.21 -3.48
N ALA A 88 -40.71 10.42 -2.23
CA ALA A 88 -41.53 9.52 -1.46
C ALA A 88 -42.72 9.03 -2.28
N VAL A 89 -42.83 7.70 -2.43
CA VAL A 89 -44.08 7.06 -2.85
C VAL A 89 -45.12 7.39 -1.78
N HIS A 90 -46.06 8.25 -2.15
CA HIS A 90 -47.30 8.48 -1.42
C HIS A 90 -48.06 7.16 -1.40
N ALA A 91 -48.17 6.54 -0.22
CA ALA A 91 -49.14 5.48 0.00
C ALA A 91 -50.52 6.15 0.08
N ASP A 92 -51.22 6.19 -1.06
CA ASP A 92 -52.65 6.52 -1.07
C ASP A 92 -53.42 5.25 -0.70
N CYS A 93 -54.01 5.26 0.50
CA CYS A 93 -55.02 4.29 0.89
C CYS A 93 -56.36 4.80 0.38
N GLY A 94 -56.88 4.12 -0.65
CA GLY A 94 -58.23 4.30 -1.18
C GLY A 94 -58.79 2.96 -1.66
#